data_AF-A0A1F5ZS32-F1
#
_entry.id   AF-A0A1F5ZS32-F1
#
_cell.length_a   1.000
_cell.length_b   1.000
_cell.length_c   1.000
_cell.angle_alpha   90.00
_cell.angle_beta   90.00
_cell.angle_gamma   90.00
#
_symmetry.space_group_name_H-M   'P 1'
#
loop_
_entity.id
_entity.type
_entity.pdbx_description
1 polymer ?
#
loop_
_entity_poly.entity_id
_entity_poly.type
_entity_poly.pdbx_seq_one_letter_code
_entity_poly.pdbx_strand_id
1 'polypeptide(L)' 'MPKWWDKFYKENKLIVWAAVVAIVLSLLVLWKVPDEVTRFTLIMPLFAGFILFSILITPEEELEDKPAKKSTK' A
#
# COMPACT_ATOMS: atom_id res chain seq x y z
N MET A 1 21.87 4.57 7.39
CA MET A 1 20.64 5.04 6.71
C MET A 1 20.45 6.52 7.03
N PRO A 2 19.86 7.33 6.14
CA PRO A 2 19.63 8.75 6.42
C PRO A 2 18.72 8.88 7.65
N LYS A 3 19.04 9.77 8.61
CA LYS A 3 18.28 9.96 9.87
C LYS A 3 16.79 10.27 9.68
N TRP A 4 16.40 10.72 8.48
CA TRP A 4 15.02 10.98 8.08
C TRP A 4 14.21 9.69 7.83
N TRP A 5 14.82 8.64 7.28
CA TRP A 5 14.18 7.34 7.08
C TRP A 5 13.84 6.65 8.42
N ASP A 6 14.71 6.79 9.42
CA ASP A 6 14.50 6.20 10.75
C ASP A 6 13.33 6.85 11.50
N LYS A 7 13.08 8.15 11.30
CA LYS A 7 11.91 8.84 11.88
C LYS A 7 10.63 8.41 11.20
N PHE A 8 10.60 8.45 9.87
CA PHE A 8 9.44 8.05 9.09
C PHE A 8 9.04 6.59 9.35
N TYR A 9 10.02 5.68 9.44
CA TYR A 9 9.76 4.27 9.76
C TYR A 9 9.19 4.07 11.16
N LYS A 10 9.64 4.84 12.16
CA LYS A 10 9.14 4.73 13.53
C LYS A 10 7.73 5.29 13.69
N GLU A 11 7.42 6.38 13.01
CA GLU A 11 6.10 7.02 13.05
C GLU A 11 5.06 6.19 12.27
N ASN A 12 5.43 5.69 11.09
CA ASN A 12 4.51 4.97 10.20
C ASN A 12 4.71 3.46 10.17
N LYS A 13 5.27 2.89 11.25
CA LYS A 13 5.71 1.49 11.31
C LYS A 13 4.62 0.51 10.83
N LEU A 14 3.37 0.75 11.21
CA LEU A 14 2.24 -0.12 10.85
C LEU A 14 1.95 -0.10 9.34
N ILE A 15 1.92 1.09 8.71
CA ILE A 15 1.72 1.23 7.25
C ILE A 15 2.88 0.59 6.49
N VAL A 16 4.12 0.81 6.94
CA VAL A 16 5.30 0.23 6.30
C VAL A 16 5.26 -1.29 6.36
N TRP A 17 4.90 -1.87 7.51
CA TRP A 17 4.74 -3.32 7.64
C TRP A 17 3.58 -3.85 6.80
N ALA A 18 2.44 -3.15 6.76
CA ALA A 18 1.31 -3.52 5.91
C ALA A 18 1.69 -3.52 4.43
N ALA A 19 2.46 -2.52 3.98
CA ALA A 19 2.97 -2.44 2.61
C ALA A 19 3.92 -3.61 2.30
N VAL A 20 4.86 -3.92 3.20
CA VAL A 20 5.78 -5.05 3.05
C VAL A 20 5.01 -6.37 2.94
N VAL A 21 4.02 -6.61 3.80
CA VAL A 21 3.20 -7.82 3.76
C VAL A 21 2.42 -7.91 2.44
N ALA A 22 1.80 -6.81 2.00
CA ALA A 22 1.06 -6.78 0.73
C ALA A 22 1.96 -7.11 -0.48
N ILE A 23 3.19 -6.58 -0.50
CA ILE A 23 4.18 -6.86 -1.55
C ILE A 23 4.61 -8.33 -1.53
N VAL A 24 4.95 -8.87 -0.35
CA VAL A 24 5.38 -10.27 -0.21
C VAL A 24 4.27 -11.23 -0.66
N LEU A 25 3.03 -10.99 -0.25
CA LEU A 25 1.88 -11.80 -0.66
C LEU A 25 1.63 -11.70 -2.18
N SER A 26 1.75 -10.50 -2.75
CA SER A 26 1.61 -10.30 -4.19
C SER A 26 2.69 -11.05 -4.99
N LEU A 27 3.94 -11.01 -4.53
CA LEU A 27 5.04 -11.76 -5.16
C LEU A 27 4.83 -13.28 -5.05
N LEU A 28 4.32 -13.76 -3.91
CA LEU A 28 3.98 -15.18 -3.76
C LEU A 28 2.88 -15.60 -4.73
N VAL A 29 1.85 -14.78 -4.92
CA VAL A 29 0.79 -15.04 -5.92
C VAL A 29 1.38 -15.04 -7.33
N LEU A 30 2.22 -14.06 -7.68
CA LEU A 30 2.88 -14.01 -8.98
C LEU A 30 3.75 -15.24 -9.26
N TRP A 31 4.37 -15.81 -8.24
CA TRP A 31 5.24 -16.98 -8.38
C TRP A 31 4.47 -18.30 -8.40
N LYS A 32 3.41 -18.44 -7.59
CA LYS A 32 2.68 -19.70 -7.41
C LYS A 32 1.52 -19.89 -8.39
N VAL A 33 0.94 -18.81 -8.90
CA VAL A 33 -0.24 -18.86 -9.77
C VAL A 33 0.20 -18.56 -11.21
N PRO A 34 0.13 -19.54 -12.13
CA PRO A 34 0.56 -19.34 -13.51
C PRO A 34 -0.50 -18.61 -14.36
N ASP A 35 -1.78 -18.65 -13.97
CA ASP A 35 -2.85 -17.99 -14.70
C ASP A 35 -2.87 -16.47 -14.45
N GLU A 36 -2.99 -15.66 -15.50
CA GLU A 36 -2.93 -14.20 -15.39
C GLU A 36 -4.17 -13.62 -14.73
N VAL A 37 -5.36 -14.07 -15.13
CA VAL A 37 -6.63 -13.53 -14.62
C VAL A 37 -6.74 -13.82 -13.12
N THR A 38 -6.44 -15.05 -12.71
CA THR A 38 -6.46 -15.47 -11.31
C THR A 38 -5.45 -14.69 -10.47
N ARG A 39 -4.26 -14.39 -11.01
CA ARG A 39 -3.28 -13.52 -10.33
C ARG A 39 -3.86 -12.14 -10.06
N PHE A 40 -4.47 -11.50 -11.06
CA PHE A 40 -5.11 -10.20 -10.88
C PHE A 40 -6.25 -10.25 -9.86
N THR A 41 -7.11 -11.26 -9.92
CA THR A 41 -8.23 -11.43 -8.99
C THR A 41 -7.77 -11.61 -7.54
N LEU A 42 -6.63 -12.25 -7.30
CA LEU A 42 -6.08 -12.45 -5.95
C LEU A 42 -5.27 -11.24 -5.44
N ILE A 43 -4.57 -10.55 -6.34
CA ILE A 43 -3.74 -9.38 -6.01
C ILE A 43 -4.60 -8.14 -5.75
N MET A 44 -5.68 -7.94 -6.50
CA MET A 44 -6.54 -6.76 -6.38
C MET A 44 -7.13 -6.57 -4.96
N PRO A 45 -7.68 -7.61 -4.29
CA PRO A 45 -8.11 -7.51 -2.89
C PRO A 45 -6.98 -7.19 -1.90
N LEU A 46 -5.75 -7.67 -2.15
CA LEU A 46 -4.59 -7.35 -1.31
C LEU A 46 -4.27 -5.85 -1.36
N PHE A 47 -4.29 -5.25 -2.56
CA PHE A 47 -4.11 -3.81 -2.70
C PHE A 47 -5.28 -3.00 -2.14
N ALA A 48 -6.52 -3.44 -2.38
CA ALA A 48 -7.70 -2.77 -1.81
C ALA A 48 -7.68 -2.79 -0.28
N GLY A 49 -7.31 -3.92 0.33
CA GLY A 49 -7.15 -4.05 1.77
C GLY A 49 -6.04 -3.15 2.32
N PHE A 50 -4.90 -3.05 1.62
CA PHE A 50 -3.82 -2.15 2.00
C PHE A 50 -4.23 -0.67 1.94
N ILE A 51 -4.92 -0.25 0.87
CA ILE A 51 -5.40 1.13 0.72
C ILE A 51 -6.43 1.46 1.80
N LEU A 52 -7.39 0.57 2.04
CA LEU A 52 -8.41 0.74 3.08
C LEU A 52 -7.76 0.85 4.47
N PHE A 53 -6.82 -0.05 4.78
CA PHE A 53 -6.06 0.01 6.03
C PHE A 53 -5.29 1.33 6.17
N SER A 54 -4.67 1.80 5.09
CA SER A 54 -3.96 3.08 5.06
C SER A 54 -4.91 4.24 5.37
N ILE A 55 -6.06 4.31 4.69
CA ILE A 55 -7.07 5.37 4.94
C ILE A 55 -7.55 5.34 6.40
N LEU A 56 -7.74 4.16 6.99
CA LEU A 56 -8.25 4.05 8.37
C LEU A 56 -7.24 4.46 9.44
N ILE A 57 -5.93 4.40 9.14
CA ILE A 57 -4.88 4.69 10.11
C ILE A 57 -4.18 6.03 9.86
N THR A 58 -4.34 6.60 8.66
CA THR A 58 -3.88 7.95 8.33
C THR A 58 -4.77 8.99 9.03
N PRO A 59 -4.19 9.91 9.84
CA PRO A 59 -4.95 10.97 10.50
C PRO A 59 -5.58 11.94 9.49
N GLU A 60 -6.73 12.53 9.83
CA GLU A 60 -7.51 13.40 8.94
C GLU A 60 -6.71 14.59 8.37
N GLU A 61 -5.76 15.15 9.14
CA GLU A 61 -4.86 16.23 8.70
C GLU A 61 -4.00 15.86 7.46
N GLU A 62 -3.62 14.58 7.28
CA GLU A 62 -2.82 14.14 6.12
C GLU A 62 -3.68 13.79 4.88
N LEU A 63 -5.00 13.64 5.05
CA LEU A 63 -5.94 13.33 3.98
C LEU A 63 -6.40 14.59 3.23
N GLU A 64 -6.43 15.75 3.89
CA GLU A 64 -6.90 17.02 3.31
C GLU A 64 -5.84 17.73 2.44
N ASP A 65 -4.55 17.44 2.63
CA ASP A 65 -3.44 18.13 1.95
C ASP A 65 -3.07 17.59 0.55
N LYS A 66 -3.83 16.65 -0.02
CA LYS A 66 -3.64 16.22 -1.41
C LYS A 66 -4.71 16.82 -2.31
N PRO A 67 -4.44 17.94 -3.02
CA PRO A 67 -5.31 18.33 -4.12
C PRO A 67 -5.30 17.20 -5.14
N ALA A 68 -6.45 16.55 -5.30
CA ALA A 68 -6.70 15.60 -6.37
C ALA A 68 -6.24 16.25 -7.68
N LYS A 69 -5.13 15.77 -8.23
CA LYS A 69 -4.57 16.28 -9.47
C LYS A 69 -5.58 15.95 -10.56
N LYS A 70 -6.49 16.89 -10.84
CA LYS A 70 -7.45 16.83 -11.95
C LYS A 70 -6.67 16.46 -13.20
N SER A 71 -6.99 15.29 -13.75
CA SER A 71 -6.61 14.93 -15.11
C SER A 71 -7.34 15.88 -16.05
N THR A 72 -6.67 16.95 -16.46
CA THR A 72 -7.12 17.79 -17.57
C THR A 72 -6.92 17.02 -18.86
N LYS A 73 -8.01 16.59 -19.50
CA LYS A 73 -8.08 16.47 -20.96
C LYS A 73 -9.50 16.73 -21.43
#